data_AF-B4I597-F1
#
_entry.id   AF-B4I597-F1
#
_cell.length_a   1.000
_cell.length_b   1.000
_cell.length_c   1.000
_cell.angle_alpha   90.00
_cell.angle_beta   90.00
_cell.angle_gamma   90.00
#
_symmetry.space_group_name_H-M   'P 1'
#
loop_
_entity.id
_entity.type
_entity.pdbx_description
1 polymer ?
#
loop_
_entity_poly.entity_id
_entity_poly.type
_entity_poly.pdbx_seq_one_letter_code
_entity_poly.pdbx_strand_id
1 'polypeptide(L)'
;LKAQMNGANSRIGQGDEVESMDTETSLAKINFLNSIIADMQQKNDALKAKVQTLETLPMDFTKPHAFDALTRRKPAPRLFCDICDEFDRHDTEDCPIQGSEDQDYTTPSTESNNNDKERKLPAPRKYCDSCEVFGHDTSECADDETY
;
A
#
# COMPACT_ATOMS: atom_id res chain seq x y z
N LEU A 1 -31.60 22.92 96.17
CA LEU A 1 -31.99 23.27 94.79
C LEU A 1 -31.64 22.11 93.87
N LYS A 2 -32.53 21.80 92.92
CA LYS A 2 -32.52 20.68 91.96
C LYS A 2 -31.24 20.63 91.11
N ALA A 3 -30.77 19.41 90.82
CA ALA A 3 -30.22 19.07 89.50
C ALA A 3 -30.38 17.56 89.28
N GLN A 4 -31.43 17.19 88.54
CA GLN A 4 -31.58 15.89 87.90
C GLN A 4 -30.79 15.95 86.59
N MET A 5 -29.93 14.95 86.31
CA MET A 5 -29.39 14.71 84.97
C MET A 5 -29.72 13.27 84.55
N ASN A 6 -30.89 13.12 83.94
CA ASN A 6 -31.21 11.98 83.08
C ASN A 6 -30.81 12.34 81.65
N GLY A 7 -30.17 11.42 80.93
CA GLY A 7 -30.00 11.59 79.48
C GLY A 7 -28.90 10.80 78.80
N ALA A 8 -28.63 9.55 79.19
CA ALA A 8 -27.88 8.63 78.33
C ALA A 8 -28.81 8.15 77.20
N ASN A 9 -29.03 9.01 76.21
CA ASN A 9 -29.74 8.65 75.00
C ASN A 9 -28.73 8.01 74.03
N SER A 10 -28.67 6.68 74.03
CA SER A 10 -27.94 5.89 73.04
C SER A 10 -28.44 6.25 71.63
N ARG A 11 -27.70 7.12 70.93
CA ARG A 11 -27.71 7.21 69.47
C ARG A 11 -26.45 6.55 68.95
N ILE A 12 -26.39 5.23 69.12
CA ILE A 12 -25.47 4.35 68.41
C ILE A 12 -26.35 3.66 67.37
N GLY A 13 -26.15 3.95 66.08
CA GLY A 13 -26.91 3.28 65.02
C GLY A 13 -27.05 3.98 63.69
N GLN A 14 -26.49 5.20 63.49
CA GLN A 14 -26.59 5.89 62.19
C GLN A 14 -25.25 6.25 61.54
N GLY A 15 -24.12 6.03 62.23
CA GLY A 15 -22.78 6.27 61.66
C GLY A 15 -22.18 5.07 60.91
N ASP A 16 -22.65 3.85 61.19
CA ASP A 16 -22.00 2.61 60.74
C ASP A 16 -22.43 2.20 59.32
N GLU A 17 -23.69 2.48 58.94
CA GLU A 17 -24.26 2.08 57.65
C GLU A 17 -23.79 2.98 56.50
N VAL A 18 -23.51 4.26 56.77
CA VAL A 18 -23.02 5.24 55.78
C VAL A 18 -21.53 5.04 55.48
N GLU A 19 -20.71 4.74 56.49
CA GLU A 19 -19.28 4.37 56.33
C GLU A 19 -19.12 3.04 55.57
N SER A 20 -19.96 2.05 55.86
CA SER A 20 -19.97 0.76 55.16
C SER A 20 -20.25 0.91 53.65
N MET A 21 -21.24 1.73 53.28
CA MET A 21 -21.53 2.01 51.86
C MET A 21 -20.40 2.77 51.15
N ASP A 22 -19.74 3.71 51.82
CA ASP A 22 -18.64 4.47 51.22
C ASP A 22 -17.37 3.62 51.04
N THR A 23 -17.13 2.66 51.95
CA THR A 23 -16.06 1.68 51.81
C THR A 23 -16.34 0.64 50.71
N GLU A 24 -17.59 0.17 50.59
CA GLU A 24 -17.99 -0.74 49.51
C GLU A 24 -17.88 -0.07 48.14
N THR A 25 -18.35 1.18 48.01
CA THR A 25 -18.22 1.94 46.76
C THR A 25 -16.76 2.29 46.46
N SER A 26 -15.93 2.54 47.47
CA SER A 26 -14.49 2.74 47.30
C SER A 26 -13.79 1.46 46.84
N LEU A 27 -14.13 0.30 47.40
CA LEU A 27 -13.65 -1.00 46.94
C LEU A 27 -14.06 -1.30 45.49
N ALA A 28 -15.31 -0.98 45.13
CA ALA A 28 -15.78 -1.13 43.75
C ALA A 28 -14.98 -0.25 42.77
N LYS A 29 -14.69 1.01 43.14
CA LYS A 29 -13.82 1.91 42.36
C LYS A 29 -12.40 1.36 42.21
N ILE A 30 -11.81 0.85 43.30
CA ILE A 30 -10.48 0.25 43.29
C ILE A 30 -10.45 -0.96 42.34
N ASN A 31 -11.42 -1.86 42.45
CA ASN A 31 -11.51 -3.04 41.59
C ASN A 31 -11.70 -2.68 40.12
N PHE A 32 -12.53 -1.67 39.84
CA PHE A 32 -12.70 -1.15 38.49
C PHE A 32 -11.40 -0.59 37.91
N LEU A 33 -10.69 0.24 38.68
CA LEU A 33 -9.39 0.78 38.26
C LEU A 33 -8.35 -0.32 38.06
N ASN A 34 -8.29 -1.32 38.96
CA ASN A 34 -7.39 -2.46 38.82
C ASN A 34 -7.69 -3.27 37.54
N SER A 35 -8.97 -3.43 37.18
CA SER A 35 -9.36 -4.07 35.92
C SER A 35 -8.87 -3.29 34.70
N ILE A 36 -8.98 -1.95 34.72
CA ILE A 36 -8.48 -1.10 33.63
C ILE A 36 -6.96 -1.17 33.56
N ILE A 37 -6.28 -1.10 34.70
CA ILE A 37 -4.81 -1.16 34.79
C ILE A 37 -4.31 -2.49 34.22
N ALA A 38 -4.94 -3.62 34.56
CA ALA A 38 -4.58 -4.93 34.05
C ALA A 38 -4.76 -5.02 32.53
N ASP A 39 -5.89 -4.57 31.99
CA ASP A 39 -6.15 -4.54 30.53
C ASP A 39 -5.14 -3.64 29.80
N MET A 40 -4.81 -2.47 30.36
CA MET A 40 -3.82 -1.55 29.79
C MET A 40 -2.40 -2.12 29.84
N GLN A 41 -2.02 -2.82 30.90
CA GLN A 41 -0.74 -3.51 30.99
C GLN A 41 -0.66 -4.62 29.94
N GLN A 42 -1.69 -5.47 29.83
CA GLN A 42 -1.74 -6.53 28.81
C GLN A 42 -1.63 -5.97 27.39
N LYS A 43 -2.33 -4.87 27.09
CA LYS A 43 -2.25 -4.21 25.78
C LYS A 43 -0.87 -3.60 25.53
N ASN A 44 -0.25 -2.98 26.53
CA ASN A 44 1.10 -2.46 26.42
C ASN A 44 2.12 -3.58 26.18
N ASP A 45 2.01 -4.70 26.88
CA ASP A 45 2.91 -5.83 26.72
C ASP A 45 2.73 -6.48 25.34
N ALA A 46 1.50 -6.61 24.85
CA ALA A 46 1.22 -7.07 23.49
C ALA A 46 1.83 -6.14 22.42
N LEU A 47 1.71 -4.81 22.61
CA LEU A 47 2.31 -3.83 21.71
C LEU A 47 3.84 -3.88 21.76
N LYS A 48 4.45 -3.96 22.95
CA LYS A 48 5.90 -4.11 23.12
C LYS A 48 6.42 -5.38 22.45
N ALA A 49 5.73 -6.51 22.63
CA ALA A 49 6.08 -7.77 21.98
C ALA A 49 6.01 -7.66 20.44
N LYS A 50 4.98 -6.98 19.90
CA LYS A 50 4.87 -6.72 18.46
C LYS A 50 5.99 -5.82 17.94
N VAL A 51 6.31 -4.75 18.66
CA VAL A 51 7.43 -3.85 18.32
C VAL A 51 8.75 -4.61 18.32
N GLN A 52 9.04 -5.35 19.39
CA GLN A 52 10.26 -6.17 19.49
C GLN A 52 10.33 -7.20 18.36
N THR A 53 9.22 -7.82 17.99
CA THR A 53 9.17 -8.75 16.84
C THR A 53 9.52 -8.03 15.54
N LEU A 54 9.00 -6.83 15.31
CA LEU A 54 9.30 -6.02 14.13
C LEU A 54 10.74 -5.49 14.11
N GLU A 55 11.30 -5.15 15.27
CA GLU A 55 12.68 -4.66 15.42
C GLU A 55 13.72 -5.78 15.30
N THR A 56 13.35 -7.02 15.67
CA THR A 56 14.20 -8.20 15.53
C THR A 56 14.15 -8.81 14.13
N LEU A 57 13.24 -8.36 13.25
CA LEU A 57 13.42 -8.60 11.83
C LEU A 57 14.75 -7.95 11.40
N PRO A 58 15.68 -8.69 10.77
CA PRO A 58 16.97 -8.14 10.37
C PRO A 58 16.78 -7.08 9.29
N MET A 59 16.55 -5.83 9.69
CA MET A 59 16.55 -4.65 8.84
C MET A 59 17.94 -4.01 8.81
N ASP A 60 18.99 -4.79 9.11
CA ASP A 60 20.38 -4.38 8.96
C ASP A 60 20.77 -4.42 7.47
N PHE A 61 20.39 -3.40 6.72
CA PHE A 61 20.76 -3.21 5.31
C PHE A 61 22.27 -3.00 5.09
N THR A 62 23.05 -2.92 6.16
CA THR A 62 24.51 -2.76 6.16
C THR A 62 25.26 -4.08 6.05
N LYS A 63 24.58 -5.23 6.23
CA LYS A 63 25.20 -6.55 6.11
C LYS A 63 25.14 -7.03 4.66
N PRO A 64 26.25 -7.54 4.09
CA PRO A 64 26.15 -8.29 2.84
C PRO A 64 25.21 -9.48 3.11
N HIS A 65 24.23 -9.72 2.24
CA HIS A 65 23.13 -10.70 2.39
C HIS A 65 21.87 -10.25 3.16
N ALA A 66 21.75 -8.99 3.60
CA ALA A 66 20.49 -8.48 4.18
C ALA A 66 19.29 -8.56 3.22
N PHE A 67 19.57 -8.48 1.92
CA PHE A 67 18.57 -8.65 0.87
C PHE A 67 18.26 -10.10 0.53
N ASP A 68 19.08 -11.09 0.92
CA ASP A 68 18.85 -12.48 0.51
C ASP A 68 17.60 -13.09 1.14
N ALA A 69 17.27 -12.68 2.38
CA ALA A 69 16.01 -13.07 3.01
C ALA A 69 14.79 -12.35 2.39
N LEU A 70 15.00 -11.16 1.81
CA LEU A 70 13.98 -10.34 1.18
C LEU A 70 13.70 -10.78 -0.27
N THR A 71 14.73 -11.21 -1.01
CA THR A 71 14.61 -11.76 -2.37
C THR A 71 13.89 -13.10 -2.38
N ARG A 72 14.09 -13.93 -1.35
CA ARG A 72 13.36 -15.21 -1.17
C ARG A 72 11.85 -15.03 -0.93
N ARG A 73 11.42 -13.85 -0.48
CA ARG A 73 10.02 -13.56 -0.09
C ARG A 73 9.26 -12.71 -1.10
N LYS A 74 9.94 -12.09 -2.06
CA LYS A 74 9.26 -11.35 -3.12
C LYS A 74 8.81 -12.36 -4.18
N PRO A 75 7.52 -12.35 -4.58
CA PRO A 75 7.11 -13.11 -5.76
C PRO A 75 8.01 -12.67 -6.93
N ALA A 76 8.37 -13.62 -7.80
CA ALA A 76 9.16 -13.33 -8.98
C ALA A 76 8.51 -12.16 -9.76
N PRO A 77 9.31 -11.26 -10.37
CA PRO A 77 8.77 -10.23 -11.25
C PRO A 77 7.81 -10.88 -12.26
N ARG A 78 6.59 -10.36 -12.36
CA ARG A 78 5.60 -10.87 -13.33
C ARG A 78 6.04 -10.45 -14.73
N LEU A 79 5.97 -11.38 -15.67
CA LEU A 79 6.21 -11.09 -17.08
C LEU A 79 5.01 -10.31 -17.62
N PHE A 80 5.24 -9.28 -18.42
CA PHE A 80 4.19 -8.44 -19.01
C PHE A 80 4.62 -8.08 -20.43
N CYS A 81 3.76 -8.39 -21.39
CA CYS A 81 3.96 -7.97 -22.77
C CYS A 81 3.21 -6.65 -23.01
N ASP A 82 3.94 -5.58 -23.34
CA ASP A 82 3.38 -4.26 -23.66
C ASP A 82 2.76 -4.15 -25.06
N ILE A 83 2.96 -5.17 -25.91
CA ILE A 83 2.38 -5.25 -27.26
C ILE A 83 0.93 -5.75 -27.23
N CYS A 84 0.65 -6.77 -26.41
CA CYS A 84 -0.68 -7.38 -26.32
C CYS A 84 -1.37 -7.23 -24.95
N ASP A 85 -0.75 -6.48 -24.03
CA ASP A 85 -1.25 -6.21 -22.66
C ASP A 85 -1.56 -7.49 -21.83
N GLU A 86 -0.88 -8.60 -22.11
CA GLU A 86 -1.05 -9.87 -21.40
C GLU A 86 0.03 -10.05 -20.31
N PHE A 87 -0.40 -10.46 -19.11
CA PHE A 87 0.50 -10.85 -18.04
C PHE A 87 0.83 -12.34 -18.08
N ASP A 88 2.05 -12.68 -17.66
CA ASP A 88 2.55 -14.02 -17.34
C ASP A 88 2.52 -15.05 -18.50
N ARG A 89 2.17 -14.65 -19.73
CA ARG A 89 2.19 -15.53 -20.91
C ARG A 89 3.52 -15.49 -21.67
N HIS A 90 4.00 -14.30 -21.98
CA HIS A 90 5.25 -14.02 -22.67
C HIS A 90 5.73 -12.61 -22.29
N ASP A 91 6.98 -12.31 -22.54
CA ASP A 91 7.51 -10.94 -22.51
C ASP A 91 7.40 -10.32 -23.91
N THR A 92 7.61 -9.01 -24.04
CA THR A 92 7.55 -8.27 -25.31
C THR A 92 8.28 -9.00 -26.44
N GLU A 93 9.53 -9.43 -26.23
CA GLU A 93 10.37 -10.07 -27.26
C GLU A 93 9.80 -11.38 -27.85
N ASP A 94 8.98 -12.11 -27.09
CA ASP A 94 8.37 -13.38 -27.49
C ASP A 94 6.93 -13.18 -27.98
N CYS A 95 6.50 -11.93 -28.22
CA CYS A 95 5.14 -11.66 -28.63
C CYS A 95 4.87 -12.22 -30.03
N PRO A 96 3.85 -13.10 -30.19
CA PRO A 96 3.51 -13.66 -31.50
C PRO A 96 3.05 -12.58 -32.49
N ILE A 97 2.61 -11.42 -32.00
CA ILE A 97 2.29 -10.23 -32.80
C ILE A 97 3.55 -9.57 -33.35
N GLN A 98 4.67 -9.66 -32.62
CA GLN A 98 5.96 -9.10 -33.04
C GLN A 98 6.64 -10.01 -34.07
N GLY A 99 6.46 -11.34 -33.97
CA GLY A 99 6.96 -12.33 -34.95
C GLY A 99 6.16 -12.46 -36.24
N SER A 100 4.99 -11.82 -36.34
CA SER A 100 4.22 -11.73 -37.59
C SER A 100 4.68 -10.55 -38.46
N GLU A 101 5.98 -10.32 -38.59
CA GLU A 101 6.57 -9.35 -39.53
C GLU A 101 6.31 -9.70 -41.01
N ASP A 102 5.74 -10.87 -41.30
CA ASP A 102 5.17 -11.20 -42.62
C ASP A 102 3.73 -10.71 -42.79
N GLN A 103 3.15 -10.05 -41.79
CA GLN A 103 1.84 -9.42 -41.90
C GLN A 103 2.05 -7.92 -42.09
N ASP A 104 2.03 -7.51 -43.36
CA ASP A 104 1.86 -6.15 -43.90
C ASP A 104 1.59 -5.11 -42.81
N TYR A 105 2.42 -4.06 -42.75
CA TYR A 105 2.32 -2.81 -41.98
C TYR A 105 0.90 -2.26 -41.71
N THR A 106 0.08 -3.05 -41.03
CA THR A 106 -1.32 -2.79 -40.76
C THR A 106 -1.38 -2.59 -39.27
N THR A 107 -1.35 -1.31 -38.94
CA THR A 107 -1.74 -0.67 -37.68
C THR A 107 -2.38 -1.59 -36.62
N PRO A 108 -2.00 -1.47 -35.34
CA PRO A 108 -2.51 -2.32 -34.27
C PRO A 108 -4.04 -2.25 -34.23
N SER A 109 -4.66 -3.43 -34.31
CA SER A 109 -6.11 -3.60 -34.32
C SER A 109 -6.70 -3.03 -33.03
N THR A 110 -7.32 -1.86 -33.12
CA THR A 110 -8.12 -1.28 -32.04
C THR A 110 -9.50 -1.93 -32.01
N GLU A 111 -9.58 -3.24 -31.79
CA GLU A 111 -10.85 -3.93 -31.58
C GLU A 111 -11.26 -3.90 -30.12
N SER A 112 -11.49 -2.69 -29.57
CA SER A 112 -12.37 -2.55 -28.40
C SER A 112 -12.94 -1.14 -28.19
N ASN A 113 -13.17 -0.33 -29.22
CA ASN A 113 -13.97 0.89 -29.05
C ASN A 113 -14.85 1.18 -30.27
N ASN A 114 -16.14 0.86 -30.11
CA ASN A 114 -17.25 1.28 -30.97
C ASN A 114 -17.27 2.80 -31.21
N ASN A 115 -16.59 3.31 -32.23
CA ASN A 115 -16.85 4.63 -32.80
C ASN A 115 -16.39 4.63 -34.26
N ASP A 116 -17.36 4.56 -35.18
CA ASP A 116 -17.21 4.67 -36.64
C ASP A 116 -16.69 6.05 -37.06
N LYS A 117 -15.43 6.35 -36.75
CA LYS A 117 -14.67 7.42 -37.38
C LYS A 117 -13.47 6.78 -38.03
N GLU A 118 -13.63 6.46 -39.31
CA GLU A 118 -12.55 6.04 -40.20
C GLU A 118 -11.40 7.05 -40.09
N ARG A 119 -10.33 6.65 -39.39
CA ARG A 119 -9.18 7.52 -39.12
C ARG A 119 -8.41 7.65 -40.43
N LYS A 120 -8.63 8.74 -41.18
CA LYS A 120 -7.80 9.06 -42.35
C LYS A 120 -6.37 9.28 -41.89
N LEU A 121 -5.52 8.28 -42.10
CA LEU A 121 -4.08 8.43 -41.94
C LEU A 121 -3.60 9.56 -42.87
N PRO A 122 -2.84 10.54 -42.37
CA PRO A 122 -2.21 11.51 -43.24
C PRO A 122 -1.27 10.78 -44.21
N ALA A 123 -1.17 11.27 -45.43
CA ALA A 123 -0.26 10.71 -46.42
C ALA A 123 1.16 10.63 -45.83
N PRO A 124 1.93 9.56 -46.14
CA PRO A 124 3.32 9.44 -45.73
C PRO A 124 4.10 10.70 -46.08
N ARG A 125 4.93 11.17 -45.15
CA ARG A 125 5.79 12.33 -45.40
C ARG A 125 6.88 11.90 -46.38
N LYS A 126 7.02 12.64 -47.49
CA LYS A 126 8.13 12.47 -48.44
C LYS A 126 9.47 12.56 -47.70
N TYR A 127 10.33 11.57 -47.91
CA TYR A 127 11.66 11.47 -47.31
C TYR A 127 12.67 11.19 -48.42
N CYS A 128 13.82 11.84 -48.33
CA CYS A 128 14.91 11.66 -49.28
C CYS A 128 16.05 10.90 -48.62
N ASP A 129 16.39 9.73 -49.17
CA ASP A 129 17.49 8.90 -48.68
C ASP A 129 18.87 9.47 -49.03
N SER A 130 18.97 10.24 -50.13
CA SER A 130 20.23 10.91 -50.53
C SER A 130 20.56 12.08 -49.61
N CYS A 131 19.54 12.85 -49.24
CA CYS A 131 19.66 14.09 -48.51
C CYS A 131 19.39 13.88 -46.97
N GLU A 132 18.93 12.69 -46.55
CA GLU A 132 18.46 12.29 -45.20
C GLU A 132 17.43 13.24 -44.54
N VAL A 133 16.66 13.99 -45.32
CA VAL A 133 15.69 14.99 -44.83
C VAL A 133 14.26 14.71 -45.28
N PHE A 134 13.31 15.20 -44.50
CA PHE A 134 11.90 15.25 -44.88
C PHE A 134 11.61 16.48 -45.75
N GLY A 135 10.82 16.30 -46.81
CA GLY A 135 10.32 17.40 -47.64
C GLY A 135 10.28 17.15 -49.15
N HIS A 136 11.03 16.17 -49.63
CA HIS A 136 11.04 15.71 -51.02
C HIS A 136 11.40 14.22 -51.05
N ASP A 137 11.12 13.53 -52.15
CA ASP A 137 11.52 12.13 -52.34
C ASP A 137 12.92 12.07 -52.98
N THR A 138 13.60 10.94 -52.88
CA THR A 138 14.93 10.72 -53.47
C THR A 138 14.97 11.02 -54.99
N SER A 139 13.84 10.89 -55.71
CA SER A 139 13.74 11.25 -57.14
C SER A 139 13.72 12.76 -57.43
N GLU A 140 13.48 13.58 -56.40
CA GLU A 140 13.35 15.03 -56.48
C GLU A 140 14.53 15.76 -55.78
N CYS A 141 15.51 15.03 -55.23
CA CYS A 141 16.72 15.61 -54.61
C CYS A 141 17.58 16.20 -55.73
N ALA A 142 17.89 17.49 -55.61
CA ALA A 142 18.91 18.11 -56.44
C ALA A 142 20.25 17.60 -55.90
N ASP A 143 20.74 16.52 -56.50
CA ASP A 143 22.08 15.99 -56.24
C ASP A 143 23.12 17.05 -56.68
N ASP A 144 23.31 18.08 -55.87
CA ASP A 144 24.41 19.02 -56.05
C ASP A 144 25.68 18.30 -55.57
N GLU A 145 26.29 17.55 -56.51
CA GLU A 145 27.64 17.03 -56.37
C GLU A 145 28.58 18.14 -55.88
N THR A 146 28.96 18.09 -54.60
CA THR A 146 30.05 18.92 -54.08
C THR A 146 31.28 18.02 -53.92
N TYR A 147 32.19 18.14 -54.89
CA TYR A 147 33.55 17.57 -54.87
C TYR A 147 34.42 18.25 -53.81
#